data_AF-X0X7G6-F1
#
_entry.id   AF-X0X7G6-F1
#
_cell.length_a   1.000
_cell.length_b   1.000
_cell.length_c   1.000
_cell.angle_alpha   90.00
_cell.angle_beta   90.00
_cell.angle_gamma   90.00
#
_symmetry.space_group_name_H-M   'P 1'
#
loop_
_entity.id
_entity.type
_entity.pdbx_description
1 polymer ?
#
loop_
_entity_poly.entity_id
_entity_poly.type
_entity_poly.pdbx_seq_one_letter_code
_entity_poly.pdbx_strand_id
1 'polypeptide(L)'
;APKRSKVLTKPEEVPELAKDHRLCNMCSQVCPNLLPVGDAIEAAKNGNLEPLAEVFSKCIGCGKCEQECPRNVPIFKMMQAVAGSETWKVRAGRGPIMDTEIRKVGAPLVLGTIPGIIAIVGCSNFPEEISEVADIAEEFAKRKYIVVLSGCSAMAAGMKKDKDGKTLYEKYRPDFDAGGILNVGSCVANAHITGAAMKVANIFATLPLRGNYEVIADYILNRVGACGLAWGAMSQKAASIATGCNRLGIPVVLGPHGA
;
A
#
# COMPACT_ATOMS: atom_id res chain seq x y z
N ALA A 1 19.84 23.63 14.29
CA ALA A 1 19.52 23.15 12.94
C ALA A 1 19.34 24.35 12.02
N PRO A 2 19.88 24.37 10.79
CA PRO A 2 19.64 25.47 9.86
C PRO A 2 18.13 25.62 9.67
N LYS A 3 17.62 26.87 9.78
CA LYS A 3 16.22 27.18 9.50
C LYS A 3 15.93 26.74 8.07
N ARG A 4 15.25 25.62 7.88
CA ARG A 4 14.75 25.20 6.58
C ARG A 4 13.86 26.33 6.07
N SER A 5 14.31 27.01 5.01
CA SER A 5 13.49 27.94 4.26
C SER A 5 12.24 27.17 3.81
N LYS A 6 11.05 27.59 4.27
CA LYS A 6 9.76 26.94 4.01
C LYS A 6 9.15 27.35 2.66
N VAL A 7 9.94 27.91 1.74
CA VAL A 7 9.39 28.41 0.48
C VAL A 7 9.15 27.20 -0.44
N LEU A 8 7.89 26.78 -0.53
CA LEU A 8 7.43 25.82 -1.52
C LEU A 8 7.38 26.51 -2.89
N THR A 9 7.80 25.80 -3.93
CA THR A 9 7.69 26.27 -5.32
C THR A 9 6.24 26.49 -5.69
N LYS A 10 5.94 27.65 -6.28
CA LYS A 10 4.59 27.96 -6.75
C LYS A 10 4.39 27.50 -8.21
N PRO A 11 3.15 27.19 -8.63
CA PRO A 11 2.84 26.83 -10.02
C PRO A 11 3.41 27.79 -11.07
N GLU A 12 3.43 29.10 -10.78
CA GLU A 12 3.87 30.12 -11.73
C GLU A 12 5.38 30.13 -11.96
N GLU A 13 6.16 29.52 -11.07
CA GLU A 13 7.63 29.45 -11.15
C GLU A 13 8.10 28.27 -12.02
N VAL A 14 7.22 27.30 -12.29
CA VAL A 14 7.57 26.05 -12.98
C VAL A 14 8.08 26.27 -14.41
N PRO A 15 7.49 27.14 -15.25
CA PRO A 15 8.00 27.37 -16.61
C PRO A 15 9.45 27.86 -16.64
N GLU A 16 9.81 28.74 -15.70
CA GLU A 16 11.17 29.27 -15.57
C GLU A 16 12.16 28.18 -15.11
N LEU A 17 11.74 27.31 -14.19
CA LEU A 17 12.53 26.15 -13.76
C LEU A 17 12.75 25.12 -14.89
N ALA A 18 11.82 25.04 -15.85
CA ALA A 18 11.88 24.13 -16.99
C ALA A 18 12.59 24.70 -18.23
N LYS A 19 13.09 25.94 -18.20
CA LYS A 19 13.65 26.63 -19.40
C LYS A 19 14.76 25.87 -20.11
N ASP A 20 15.59 25.16 -19.34
CA ASP A 20 16.74 24.41 -19.84
C ASP A 20 16.38 22.98 -20.29
N HIS A 21 15.10 22.59 -20.18
CA HIS A 21 14.60 21.33 -20.72
C HIS A 21 14.68 21.29 -22.26
N ARG A 22 15.09 20.13 -22.79
CA ARG A 22 15.40 19.90 -24.22
C ARG A 22 14.95 18.53 -24.75
N LEU A 23 13.95 17.87 -24.14
CA LEU A 23 13.37 16.60 -24.62
C LEU A 23 14.40 15.49 -24.94
N CYS A 24 15.50 15.40 -24.18
CA CYS A 24 16.49 14.33 -24.36
C CYS A 24 16.02 12.96 -23.86
N ASN A 25 14.86 12.90 -23.20
CA ASN A 25 14.18 11.71 -22.66
C ASN A 25 14.96 10.87 -21.62
N MET A 26 16.15 11.31 -21.20
CA MET A 26 16.96 10.59 -20.20
C MET A 26 16.21 10.35 -18.88
N CYS A 27 15.47 11.36 -18.39
CA CYS A 27 14.71 11.28 -17.14
C CYS A 27 13.63 10.18 -17.15
N SER A 28 12.98 9.96 -18.29
CA SER A 28 11.98 8.90 -18.46
C SER A 28 12.64 7.52 -18.58
N GLN A 29 13.75 7.42 -19.30
CA GLN A 29 14.48 6.15 -19.46
C GLN A 29 15.07 5.63 -18.14
N VAL A 30 15.54 6.53 -17.27
CA VAL A 30 16.09 6.13 -15.96
C VAL A 30 15.03 5.99 -14.86
N CYS A 31 13.77 6.33 -15.15
CA CYS A 31 12.68 6.18 -14.20
C CYS A 31 12.41 4.69 -13.94
N PRO A 32 12.40 4.22 -12.68
CA PRO A 32 12.10 2.82 -12.37
C PRO A 32 10.71 2.36 -12.84
N ASN A 33 9.76 3.30 -12.93
CA ASN A 33 8.39 3.07 -13.37
C ASN A 33 8.17 3.53 -14.83
N LEU A 34 9.24 3.88 -15.57
CA LEU A 34 9.19 4.33 -16.97
C LEU A 34 8.20 5.48 -17.22
N LEU A 35 8.02 6.38 -16.23
CA LEU A 35 7.08 7.49 -16.33
C LEU A 35 7.49 8.49 -17.43
N PRO A 36 6.54 9.15 -18.10
CA PRO A 36 6.80 10.16 -19.13
C PRO A 36 7.25 11.51 -18.53
N VAL A 37 8.26 11.49 -17.66
CA VAL A 37 8.84 12.66 -16.98
C VAL A 37 9.29 13.73 -17.99
N GLY A 38 9.90 13.33 -19.11
CA GLY A 38 10.36 14.27 -20.13
C GLY A 38 9.22 15.08 -20.72
N ASP A 39 8.18 14.39 -21.19
CA ASP A 39 7.00 15.01 -21.80
C ASP A 39 6.23 15.86 -20.80
N ALA A 40 6.13 15.40 -19.54
CA ALA A 40 5.49 16.17 -18.48
C ALA A 40 6.20 17.49 -18.16
N ILE A 41 7.54 17.51 -18.20
CA ILE A 41 8.31 18.75 -18.02
C ILE A 41 8.16 19.69 -19.21
N GLU A 42 8.12 19.16 -20.44
CA GLU A 42 7.87 19.99 -21.63
C GLU A 42 6.46 20.60 -21.62
N ALA A 43 5.44 19.83 -21.22
CA ALA A 43 4.10 20.38 -21.01
C ALA A 43 4.11 21.49 -19.95
N ALA A 44 4.79 21.27 -18.83
CA ALA A 44 4.91 22.23 -17.74
C ALA A 44 5.64 23.51 -18.15
N LYS A 45 6.68 23.39 -18.99
CA LYS A 45 7.40 24.52 -19.59
C LYS A 45 6.47 25.40 -20.44
N ASN A 46 5.49 24.80 -21.10
CA ASN A 46 4.48 25.47 -21.91
C ASN A 46 3.23 25.89 -21.11
N GLY A 47 3.28 25.81 -19.77
CA GLY A 47 2.22 26.26 -18.88
C GLY A 47 1.16 25.23 -18.51
N ASN A 48 1.25 23.99 -19.00
CA ASN A 48 0.34 22.90 -18.62
C ASN A 48 0.96 22.01 -17.54
N LEU A 49 0.46 22.10 -16.31
CA LEU A 49 0.95 21.32 -15.17
C LEU A 49 0.23 19.98 -14.96
N GLU A 50 -0.85 19.69 -15.70
CA GLU A 50 -1.63 18.45 -15.51
C GLU A 50 -0.78 17.19 -15.72
N PRO A 51 0.03 17.06 -16.78
CA PRO A 51 0.88 15.88 -16.96
C PRO A 51 1.94 15.74 -15.85
N LEU A 52 2.41 16.86 -15.30
CA LEU A 52 3.35 16.85 -14.18
C LEU A 52 2.69 16.35 -12.89
N ALA A 53 1.43 16.73 -12.66
CA ALA A 53 0.64 16.22 -11.53
C ALA A 53 0.35 14.72 -11.65
N GLU A 54 0.06 14.23 -12.85
CA GLU A 54 -0.14 12.79 -13.11
C GLU A 54 1.15 12.00 -12.89
N VAL A 55 2.29 12.48 -13.40
CA VAL A 55 3.59 11.84 -13.12
C VAL A 55 3.89 11.87 -11.62
N PHE A 56 3.55 12.95 -10.91
CA PHE A 56 3.75 13.05 -9.46
C PHE A 56 2.94 12.02 -8.68
N SER A 57 1.68 11.74 -9.05
CA SER A 57 0.84 10.76 -8.33
C SER A 57 1.36 9.32 -8.44
N LYS A 58 2.12 9.02 -9.50
CA LYS A 58 2.77 7.72 -9.77
C LYS A 58 4.25 7.68 -9.34
N CYS A 59 4.81 8.81 -8.92
CA CYS A 59 6.24 8.95 -8.61
C CYS A 59 6.59 8.41 -7.22
N ILE A 60 7.59 7.52 -7.14
CA ILE A 60 8.11 7.00 -5.87
C ILE A 60 9.15 7.92 -5.19
N GLY A 61 9.46 9.07 -5.78
CA GLY A 61 10.34 10.05 -5.18
C GLY A 61 11.83 9.67 -5.11
N CYS A 62 12.35 8.86 -6.03
CA CYS A 62 13.70 8.29 -5.94
C CYS A 62 14.86 9.25 -6.30
N GLY A 63 14.62 10.37 -6.98
CA GLY A 63 15.67 11.33 -7.35
C GLY A 63 16.49 11.00 -8.59
N LYS A 64 16.37 9.78 -9.15
CA LYS A 64 17.26 9.31 -10.24
C LYS A 64 17.15 10.14 -11.52
N CYS A 65 15.94 10.57 -11.88
CA CYS A 65 15.71 11.41 -13.05
C CYS A 65 16.40 12.79 -12.96
N GLU A 66 16.50 13.36 -11.76
CA GLU A 66 17.18 14.65 -11.54
C GLU A 66 18.69 14.49 -11.54
N GLN A 67 19.21 13.39 -10.97
CA GLN A 67 20.64 13.06 -10.95
C GLN A 67 21.22 12.86 -12.35
N GLU A 68 20.47 12.19 -13.23
CA GLU A 68 20.92 11.85 -14.59
C GLU A 68 20.59 12.94 -15.62
N CYS A 69 19.99 14.06 -15.19
CA CYS A 69 19.63 15.13 -16.11
C CYS A 69 20.90 15.89 -16.57
N PRO A 70 21.29 15.84 -17.86
CA PRO A 70 22.50 16.52 -18.34
C PRO A 70 22.42 18.05 -18.28
N ARG A 71 21.21 18.59 -18.04
CA ARG A 71 20.93 20.02 -17.93
C ARG A 71 20.62 20.45 -16.49
N ASN A 72 20.68 19.54 -15.52
CA ASN A 72 20.39 19.80 -14.11
C ASN A 72 19.01 20.47 -13.89
N VAL A 73 18.01 20.06 -14.67
CA VAL A 73 16.63 20.55 -14.51
C VAL A 73 16.11 20.09 -13.13
N PRO A 74 15.60 20.99 -12.27
CA PRO A 74 15.24 20.67 -10.90
C PRO A 74 13.86 20.00 -10.81
N ILE A 75 13.78 18.73 -11.22
CA ILE A 75 12.53 17.97 -11.36
C ILE A 75 11.72 17.93 -10.06
N PHE A 76 12.35 17.65 -8.92
CA PHE A 76 11.64 17.58 -7.64
C PHE A 76 11.11 18.94 -7.17
N LYS A 77 11.80 20.04 -7.50
CA LYS A 77 11.28 21.39 -7.17
C LYS A 77 10.02 21.69 -7.97
N MET A 78 10.01 21.34 -9.25
CA MET A 78 8.80 21.50 -10.07
C MET A 78 7.66 20.61 -9.57
N MET A 79 7.94 19.38 -9.17
CA MET A 79 6.95 18.49 -8.58
C MET A 79 6.32 19.04 -7.28
N GLN A 80 7.04 19.86 -6.50
CA GLN A 80 6.45 20.52 -5.31
C GLN A 80 5.32 21.47 -5.67
N ALA A 81 5.34 22.07 -6.86
CA ALA A 81 4.29 23.00 -7.30
C ALA A 81 2.95 22.30 -7.60
N VAL A 82 3.00 21.00 -7.91
CA VAL A 82 1.83 20.15 -8.14
C VAL A 82 1.55 19.20 -6.97
N ALA A 83 2.43 19.18 -5.97
CA ALA A 83 2.21 18.39 -4.76
C ALA A 83 1.04 18.98 -3.95
N GLY A 84 0.02 18.15 -3.72
CA GLY A 84 -1.17 18.58 -3.01
C GLY A 84 -0.93 18.84 -1.52
N SER A 85 -1.64 19.82 -0.96
CA SER A 85 -1.80 20.00 0.50
C SER A 85 -2.90 19.09 1.05
N GLU A 86 -2.88 17.82 0.64
CA GLU A 86 -3.98 16.91 0.88
C GLU A 86 -4.01 16.43 2.33
N THR A 87 -5.22 16.27 2.84
CA THR A 87 -5.44 15.68 4.17
C THR A 87 -6.32 14.45 4.06
N TRP A 88 -5.83 13.37 4.66
CA TRP A 88 -6.40 12.05 4.61
C TRP A 88 -6.60 11.52 6.03
N LYS A 89 -7.62 10.70 6.22
CA LYS A 89 -7.87 10.02 7.50
C LYS A 89 -7.47 8.57 7.38
N VAL A 90 -6.54 8.17 8.24
CA VAL A 90 -6.10 6.78 8.37
C VAL A 90 -6.43 6.33 9.79
N ARG A 91 -7.10 5.18 9.93
CA ARG A 91 -7.37 4.62 11.25
C ARG A 91 -6.05 4.19 11.89
N ALA A 92 -5.88 4.49 13.18
CA ALA A 92 -4.69 4.05 13.92
C ALA A 92 -4.56 2.52 13.92
N GLY A 93 -3.31 2.04 14.01
CA GLY A 93 -3.03 0.62 14.15
C GLY A 93 -3.64 0.06 15.43
N ARG A 94 -4.60 -0.86 15.31
CA ARG A 94 -5.34 -1.40 16.47
C ARG A 94 -4.65 -2.57 17.18
N GLY A 95 -3.56 -3.09 16.61
CA GLY A 95 -2.80 -4.20 17.19
C GLY A 95 -3.45 -5.57 16.93
N PRO A 96 -3.35 -6.52 17.89
CA PRO A 96 -3.76 -7.90 17.69
C PRO A 96 -5.27 -8.05 17.51
N ILE A 97 -5.65 -9.02 16.68
CA ILE A 97 -7.03 -9.52 16.64
C ILE A 97 -7.34 -10.18 17.97
N MET A 98 -8.50 -9.92 18.57
CA MET A 98 -8.84 -10.46 19.89
C MET A 98 -9.38 -11.89 19.80
N ASP A 99 -9.27 -12.66 20.88
CA ASP A 99 -9.80 -14.03 20.92
C ASP A 99 -11.33 -14.06 20.80
N THR A 100 -12.01 -13.01 21.29
CA THR A 100 -13.45 -12.83 21.11
C THR A 100 -13.83 -12.69 19.63
N GLU A 101 -13.02 -11.98 18.84
CA GLU A 101 -13.21 -11.87 17.39
C GLU A 101 -12.95 -13.22 16.71
N ILE A 102 -11.86 -13.91 17.08
CA ILE A 102 -11.54 -15.24 16.52
C ILE A 102 -12.66 -16.26 16.80
N ARG A 103 -13.23 -16.28 18.01
CA ARG A 103 -14.37 -17.16 18.33
C ARG A 103 -15.59 -16.86 17.46
N LYS A 104 -15.81 -15.59 17.10
CA LYS A 104 -16.93 -15.17 16.26
C LYS A 104 -16.77 -15.63 14.80
N VAL A 105 -15.55 -15.52 14.26
CA VAL A 105 -15.30 -15.76 12.82
C VAL A 105 -14.65 -17.11 12.50
N GLY A 106 -14.19 -17.86 13.49
CA GLY A 106 -13.46 -19.12 13.30
C GLY A 106 -14.25 -20.16 12.50
N ALA A 107 -15.49 -20.46 12.90
CA ALA A 107 -16.33 -21.41 12.16
C ALA A 107 -16.69 -20.89 10.76
N PRO A 108 -17.16 -19.63 10.60
CA PRO A 108 -17.45 -19.08 9.27
C PRO A 108 -16.27 -19.08 8.30
N LEU A 109 -15.04 -18.83 8.77
CA LEU A 109 -13.83 -18.87 7.94
C LEU A 109 -13.49 -20.30 7.48
N VAL A 110 -13.58 -21.28 8.38
CA VAL A 110 -13.25 -22.68 8.06
C VAL A 110 -14.30 -23.32 7.16
N LEU A 111 -15.56 -22.95 7.33
CA LEU A 111 -16.67 -23.42 6.50
C LEU A 111 -16.82 -22.63 5.18
N GLY A 112 -16.04 -21.55 5.00
CA GLY A 112 -16.07 -20.73 3.79
C GLY A 112 -17.28 -19.80 3.64
N THR A 113 -18.11 -19.64 4.68
CA THR A 113 -19.23 -18.68 4.66
C THR A 113 -18.74 -17.24 4.79
N ILE A 114 -17.60 -17.04 5.47
CA ILE A 114 -16.73 -15.89 5.23
C ILE A 114 -15.71 -16.33 4.19
N PRO A 115 -15.64 -15.68 3.00
CA PRO A 115 -14.81 -16.13 1.89
C PRO A 115 -13.31 -16.24 2.22
N GLY A 116 -12.83 -15.41 3.15
CA GLY A 116 -11.47 -15.49 3.66
C GLY A 116 -10.94 -14.17 4.20
N ILE A 117 -9.66 -14.19 4.57
CA ILE A 117 -8.90 -13.03 5.05
C ILE A 117 -8.02 -12.50 3.92
N ILE A 118 -8.12 -11.21 3.61
CA ILE A 118 -7.26 -10.53 2.65
C ILE A 118 -6.34 -9.58 3.38
N ALA A 119 -5.05 -9.88 3.35
CA ALA A 119 -4.03 -9.08 4.03
C ALA A 119 -3.30 -8.17 3.05
N ILE A 120 -3.68 -6.90 3.00
CA ILE A 120 -3.10 -5.89 2.11
C ILE A 120 -1.99 -5.14 2.85
N VAL A 121 -0.75 -5.48 2.54
CA VAL A 121 0.42 -5.07 3.33
C VAL A 121 1.53 -4.56 2.41
N GLY A 122 2.65 -4.11 2.99
CA GLY A 122 3.88 -3.89 2.25
C GLY A 122 4.23 -2.42 2.02
N CYS A 123 5.01 -2.20 0.97
CA CYS A 123 5.65 -0.92 0.66
C CYS A 123 4.85 -0.14 -0.39
N SER A 124 5.34 1.03 -0.77
CA SER A 124 4.64 1.98 -1.67
C SER A 124 5.21 2.03 -3.10
N ASN A 125 5.87 0.96 -3.57
CA ASN A 125 6.34 0.87 -4.95
C ASN A 125 5.24 0.34 -5.88
N PHE A 126 4.10 1.04 -5.89
CA PHE A 126 2.91 0.63 -6.63
C PHE A 126 3.15 0.78 -8.15
N PRO A 127 2.51 -0.07 -8.98
CA PRO A 127 2.71 -0.05 -10.43
C PRO A 127 2.11 1.19 -11.09
N GLU A 128 0.92 1.61 -10.66
CA GLU A 128 0.22 2.76 -11.21
C GLU A 128 -0.02 3.80 -10.11
N GLU A 129 -1.21 3.82 -9.52
CA GLU A 129 -1.61 4.84 -8.55
C GLU A 129 -1.61 4.31 -7.11
N ILE A 130 -1.32 5.22 -6.16
CA ILE A 130 -1.48 4.95 -4.72
C ILE A 130 -2.93 4.56 -4.37
N SER A 131 -3.90 5.06 -5.14
CA SER A 131 -5.33 4.86 -4.95
C SER A 131 -5.79 3.41 -5.17
N GLU A 132 -5.04 2.60 -5.94
CA GLU A 132 -5.38 1.21 -6.27
C GLU A 132 -5.57 0.33 -5.02
N VAL A 133 -4.75 0.58 -3.98
CA VAL A 133 -4.83 -0.15 -2.71
C VAL A 133 -6.21 0.03 -2.06
N ALA A 134 -6.79 1.23 -2.17
CA ALA A 134 -8.12 1.51 -1.67
C ALA A 134 -9.19 0.76 -2.49
N ASP A 135 -9.06 0.75 -3.81
CA ASP A 135 -10.02 0.06 -4.69
C ASP A 135 -10.03 -1.45 -4.44
N ILE A 136 -8.85 -2.06 -4.32
CA ILE A 136 -8.72 -3.49 -4.01
C ILE A 136 -9.34 -3.79 -2.63
N ALA A 137 -9.02 -2.99 -1.61
CA ALA A 137 -9.58 -3.16 -0.27
C ALA A 137 -11.11 -3.04 -0.27
N GLU A 138 -11.66 -2.08 -1.02
CA GLU A 138 -13.09 -1.85 -1.09
C GLU A 138 -13.82 -3.02 -1.76
N GLU A 139 -13.30 -3.54 -2.88
CA GLU A 139 -13.92 -4.63 -3.60
C GLU A 139 -14.01 -5.91 -2.76
N PHE A 140 -12.95 -6.24 -2.00
CA PHE A 140 -12.98 -7.38 -1.09
C PHE A 140 -13.94 -7.16 0.08
N ALA A 141 -13.99 -5.96 0.65
CA ALA A 141 -14.93 -5.65 1.72
C ALA A 141 -16.40 -5.73 1.27
N LYS A 142 -16.74 -5.21 0.07
CA LYS A 142 -18.08 -5.36 -0.54
C LYS A 142 -18.47 -6.83 -0.70
N ARG A 143 -17.50 -7.69 -1.02
CA ARG A 143 -17.67 -9.14 -1.20
C ARG A 143 -17.55 -9.94 0.10
N LYS A 144 -17.65 -9.28 1.26
CA LYS A 144 -17.70 -9.90 2.59
C LYS A 144 -16.41 -10.61 3.04
N TYR A 145 -15.27 -10.33 2.41
CA TYR A 145 -13.96 -10.73 2.96
C TYR A 145 -13.62 -9.91 4.21
N ILE A 146 -12.73 -10.43 5.04
CA ILE A 146 -12.11 -9.68 6.14
C ILE A 146 -10.84 -9.02 5.61
N VAL A 147 -10.79 -7.69 5.54
CA VAL A 147 -9.64 -6.97 4.97
C VAL A 147 -8.77 -6.40 6.10
N VAL A 148 -7.54 -6.90 6.19
CA VAL A 148 -6.53 -6.43 7.16
C VAL A 148 -5.42 -5.69 6.44
N LEU A 149 -5.09 -4.50 6.94
CA LEU A 149 -4.09 -3.60 6.36
C LEU A 149 -2.94 -3.34 7.35
N SER A 150 -1.73 -3.17 6.83
CA SER A 150 -0.58 -2.71 7.62
C SER A 150 0.39 -1.84 6.80
N GLY A 151 1.27 -1.13 7.49
CA GLY A 151 2.40 -0.44 6.86
C GLY A 151 2.01 0.66 5.88
N CYS A 152 2.76 0.78 4.77
CA CYS A 152 2.51 1.81 3.75
C CYS A 152 1.15 1.59 3.06
N SER A 153 0.75 0.34 2.82
CA SER A 153 -0.56 0.04 2.23
C SER A 153 -1.72 0.48 3.12
N ALA A 154 -1.60 0.40 4.45
CA ALA A 154 -2.60 0.97 5.35
C ALA A 154 -2.72 2.49 5.22
N MET A 155 -1.62 3.20 4.95
CA MET A 155 -1.65 4.64 4.69
C MET A 155 -2.31 4.92 3.35
N ALA A 156 -1.87 4.23 2.29
CA ALA A 156 -2.39 4.36 0.92
C ALA A 156 -3.90 4.11 0.85
N ALA A 157 -4.42 3.12 1.57
CA ALA A 157 -5.86 2.83 1.63
C ALA A 157 -6.71 3.99 2.18
N GLY A 158 -6.11 4.93 2.93
CA GLY A 158 -6.78 6.14 3.42
C GLY A 158 -6.68 7.33 2.46
N MET A 159 -5.85 7.24 1.41
CA MET A 159 -5.59 8.31 0.43
C MET A 159 -6.57 8.29 -0.74
N LYS A 160 -7.83 7.94 -0.46
CA LYS A 160 -8.94 8.03 -1.42
C LYS A 160 -10.21 8.41 -0.67
N LYS A 161 -10.95 9.38 -1.21
CA LYS A 161 -12.28 9.77 -0.73
C LYS A 161 -13.33 9.33 -1.73
N ASP A 162 -14.48 8.90 -1.24
CA ASP A 162 -15.65 8.66 -2.08
C ASP A 162 -16.37 9.98 -2.43
N LYS A 163 -17.52 9.86 -3.12
CA LYS A 163 -18.34 11.01 -3.53
C LYS A 163 -18.88 11.82 -2.34
N ASP A 164 -18.97 11.21 -1.16
CA ASP A 164 -19.40 11.86 0.09
C ASP A 164 -18.22 12.42 0.89
N GLY A 165 -17.01 12.38 0.32
CA GLY A 165 -15.79 12.88 0.95
C GLY A 165 -15.24 11.97 2.07
N LYS A 166 -15.71 10.73 2.18
CA LYS A 166 -15.31 9.77 3.21
C LYS A 166 -14.20 8.84 2.72
N THR A 167 -13.26 8.55 3.60
CA THR A 167 -12.24 7.51 3.38
C THR A 167 -12.81 6.12 3.63
N LEU A 168 -12.11 5.07 3.18
CA LEU A 168 -12.49 3.68 3.49
C LEU A 168 -12.62 3.43 5.00
N TYR A 169 -11.73 4.02 5.79
CA TYR A 169 -11.75 3.89 7.24
C TYR A 169 -12.95 4.58 7.91
N GLU A 170 -13.61 5.51 7.24
CA GLU A 170 -14.85 6.12 7.73
C GLU A 170 -16.08 5.33 7.28
N LYS A 171 -15.99 4.66 6.12
CA LYS A 171 -17.09 3.90 5.53
C LYS A 171 -17.25 2.49 6.11
N TYR A 172 -16.15 1.82 6.41
CA TYR A 172 -16.15 0.42 6.84
C TYR A 172 -15.80 0.24 8.31
N ARG A 173 -16.46 -0.74 8.96
CA ARG A 173 -16.24 -1.11 10.37
C ARG A 173 -14.81 -1.62 10.62
N PRO A 174 -14.21 -1.34 11.79
CA PRO A 174 -12.89 -1.85 12.21
C PRO A 174 -12.86 -3.30 12.68
N ASP A 175 -13.97 -4.02 12.55
CA ASP A 175 -14.13 -5.36 13.11
C ASP A 175 -13.37 -6.39 12.27
N PHE A 176 -12.74 -7.38 12.91
CA PHE A 176 -12.26 -8.57 12.21
C PHE A 176 -13.44 -9.50 11.91
N ASP A 177 -14.24 -9.11 10.90
CA ASP A 177 -15.49 -9.78 10.50
C ASP A 177 -15.81 -9.49 9.03
N ALA A 178 -16.81 -10.17 8.48
CA ALA A 178 -17.22 -10.10 7.08
C ALA A 178 -17.50 -8.66 6.61
N GLY A 179 -16.69 -8.18 5.66
CA GLY A 179 -16.77 -6.82 5.12
C GLY A 179 -16.14 -5.75 6.01
N GLY A 180 -15.37 -6.14 7.02
CA GLY A 180 -14.55 -5.23 7.83
C GLY A 180 -13.27 -4.81 7.11
N ILE A 181 -12.83 -3.58 7.38
CA ILE A 181 -11.53 -3.04 6.96
C ILE A 181 -10.82 -2.52 8.19
N LEU A 182 -9.67 -3.09 8.54
CA LEU A 182 -8.94 -2.73 9.75
C LEU A 182 -7.44 -2.55 9.49
N ASN A 183 -6.86 -1.53 10.11
CA ASN A 183 -5.42 -1.31 10.15
C ASN A 183 -4.84 -1.97 11.41
N VAL A 184 -4.03 -3.01 11.27
CA VAL A 184 -3.39 -3.69 12.41
C VAL A 184 -2.17 -2.94 12.93
N GLY A 185 -1.54 -2.08 12.12
CA GLY A 185 -0.44 -1.21 12.52
C GLY A 185 0.71 -1.13 11.52
N SER A 186 1.92 -0.95 12.05
CA SER A 186 3.15 -0.84 11.23
C SER A 186 3.57 -2.19 10.62
N CYS A 187 4.67 -2.23 9.87
CA CYS A 187 5.14 -3.46 9.23
C CYS A 187 5.42 -4.62 10.21
N VAL A 188 5.75 -4.34 11.48
CA VAL A 188 5.94 -5.40 12.50
C VAL A 188 4.61 -5.97 13.00
N ALA A 189 3.50 -5.23 12.84
CA ALA A 189 2.16 -5.69 13.18
C ALA A 189 1.64 -6.77 12.21
N ASN A 190 2.36 -7.08 11.13
CA ASN A 190 2.06 -8.25 10.30
C ASN A 190 2.08 -9.57 11.10
N ALA A 191 2.83 -9.61 12.22
CA ALA A 191 2.77 -10.75 13.14
C ALA A 191 1.37 -10.97 13.75
N HIS A 192 0.53 -9.93 13.84
CA HIS A 192 -0.86 -10.07 14.28
C HIS A 192 -1.76 -10.69 13.22
N ILE A 193 -1.44 -10.55 11.93
CA ILE A 193 -2.18 -11.13 10.82
C ILE A 193 -1.96 -12.64 10.79
N THR A 194 -0.70 -13.08 10.77
CA THR A 194 -0.36 -14.50 10.86
C THR A 194 -0.78 -15.09 12.20
N GLY A 195 -0.65 -14.32 13.29
CA GLY A 195 -1.16 -14.67 14.60
C GLY A 195 -2.67 -14.92 14.61
N ALA A 196 -3.46 -14.16 13.84
CA ALA A 196 -4.91 -14.40 13.72
C ALA A 196 -5.20 -15.77 13.09
N ALA A 197 -4.52 -16.13 12.00
CA ALA A 197 -4.65 -17.44 11.36
C ALA A 197 -4.25 -18.59 12.31
N MET A 198 -3.13 -18.44 13.03
CA MET A 198 -2.70 -19.41 14.03
C MET A 198 -3.71 -19.55 15.19
N LYS A 199 -4.35 -18.44 15.59
CA LYS A 199 -5.41 -18.47 16.60
C LYS A 199 -6.69 -19.10 16.10
N VAL A 200 -7.03 -19.02 14.81
CA VAL A 200 -8.14 -19.82 14.24
C VAL A 200 -7.85 -21.30 14.45
N ALA A 201 -6.66 -21.79 14.07
CA ALA A 201 -6.27 -23.18 14.28
C ALA A 201 -6.27 -23.58 15.77
N ASN A 202 -5.76 -22.72 16.66
CA ASN A 202 -5.68 -23.02 18.09
C ASN A 202 -7.03 -22.95 18.81
N ILE A 203 -7.83 -21.92 18.56
CA ILE A 203 -9.08 -21.68 19.31
C ILE A 203 -10.22 -22.51 18.73
N PHE A 204 -10.36 -22.54 17.41
CA PHE A 204 -11.48 -23.23 16.76
C PHE A 204 -11.23 -24.72 16.58
N ALA A 205 -10.04 -25.10 16.12
CA ALA A 205 -9.68 -26.51 15.91
C ALA A 205 -8.92 -27.14 17.10
N THR A 206 -8.81 -26.41 18.21
CA THR A 206 -8.21 -26.87 19.48
C THR A 206 -6.79 -27.45 19.33
N LEU A 207 -6.05 -27.01 18.31
CA LEU A 207 -4.70 -27.49 18.03
C LEU A 207 -3.67 -26.81 18.95
N PRO A 208 -2.76 -27.56 19.61
CA PRO A 208 -1.74 -26.97 20.47
C PRO A 208 -0.71 -26.19 19.64
N LEU A 209 -0.31 -24.99 20.11
CA LEU A 209 0.66 -24.14 19.40
C LEU A 209 2.13 -24.50 19.69
N ARG A 210 2.43 -24.96 20.91
CA ARG A 210 3.82 -25.11 21.38
C ARG A 210 4.54 -26.21 20.60
N GLY A 211 5.61 -25.83 19.89
CA GLY A 211 6.46 -26.76 19.14
C GLY A 211 5.75 -27.48 17.98
N ASN A 212 4.60 -26.97 17.53
CA ASN A 212 3.71 -27.69 16.63
C ASN A 212 3.47 -26.95 15.30
N TYR A 213 4.50 -26.26 14.82
CA TYR A 213 4.36 -25.31 13.72
C TYR A 213 3.86 -25.96 12.43
N GLU A 214 4.32 -27.17 12.11
CA GLU A 214 3.95 -27.91 10.91
C GLU A 214 2.44 -28.20 10.84
N VAL A 215 1.87 -28.73 11.93
CA VAL A 215 0.42 -29.03 12.02
C VAL A 215 -0.41 -27.76 11.92
N ILE A 216 0.05 -26.66 12.51
CA ILE A 216 -0.65 -25.36 12.40
C ILE A 216 -0.61 -24.82 10.97
N ALA A 217 0.55 -24.91 10.30
CA ALA A 217 0.70 -24.48 8.91
C ALA A 217 -0.14 -25.34 7.97
N ASP A 218 -0.14 -26.67 8.14
CA ASP A 218 -0.97 -27.59 7.36
C ASP A 218 -2.46 -27.33 7.56
N TYR A 219 -2.89 -27.07 8.81
CA TYR A 219 -4.28 -26.71 9.08
C TYR A 219 -4.67 -25.41 8.36
N ILE A 220 -3.82 -24.39 8.40
CA ILE A 220 -4.08 -23.12 7.73
C ILE A 220 -4.18 -23.33 6.21
N LEU A 221 -3.21 -24.04 5.62
CA LEU A 221 -3.17 -24.35 4.18
C LEU A 221 -4.45 -25.03 3.70
N ASN A 222 -4.95 -26.00 4.46
CA ASN A 222 -6.07 -26.84 4.04
C ASN A 222 -7.44 -26.28 4.42
N ARG A 223 -7.53 -25.41 5.45
CA ARG A 223 -8.82 -25.07 6.08
C ARG A 223 -9.05 -23.60 6.36
N VAL A 224 -8.06 -22.72 6.22
CA VAL A 224 -8.22 -21.29 6.49
C VAL A 224 -8.00 -20.50 5.21
N GLY A 225 -9.10 -20.06 4.58
CA GLY A 225 -9.04 -19.20 3.40
C GLY A 225 -8.38 -17.86 3.73
N ALA A 226 -7.16 -17.64 3.21
CA ALA A 226 -6.42 -16.40 3.39
C ALA A 226 -5.50 -16.13 2.20
N CYS A 227 -5.27 -14.85 1.90
CA CYS A 227 -4.29 -14.42 0.91
C CYS A 227 -3.63 -13.11 1.34
N GLY A 228 -2.30 -13.05 1.25
CA GLY A 228 -1.55 -11.82 1.35
C GLY A 228 -1.49 -11.09 0.00
N LEU A 229 -1.44 -9.76 0.04
CA LEU A 229 -1.22 -8.89 -1.10
C LEU A 229 -0.15 -7.86 -0.72
N ALA A 230 0.99 -7.91 -1.39
CA ALA A 230 2.03 -6.89 -1.29
C ALA A 230 2.21 -6.20 -2.65
N TRP A 231 1.23 -5.36 -2.99
CA TRP A 231 1.13 -4.71 -4.31
C TRP A 231 2.32 -3.80 -4.63
N GLY A 232 2.81 -3.06 -3.63
CA GLY A 232 3.96 -2.16 -3.79
C GLY A 232 5.27 -2.72 -3.22
N ALA A 233 5.48 -4.04 -3.23
CA ALA A 233 6.64 -4.67 -2.60
C ALA A 233 7.98 -4.13 -3.18
N MET A 234 8.92 -3.77 -2.29
CA MET A 234 10.28 -3.34 -2.69
C MET A 234 11.39 -3.73 -1.70
N SER A 235 11.06 -3.94 -0.43
CA SER A 235 12.06 -4.10 0.63
C SER A 235 12.34 -5.57 0.94
N GLN A 236 13.55 -5.87 1.41
CA GLN A 236 13.90 -7.20 1.94
C GLN A 236 12.97 -7.64 3.09
N LYS A 237 12.39 -6.69 3.83
CA LYS A 237 11.35 -6.97 4.84
C LYS A 237 10.07 -7.52 4.21
N ALA A 238 9.66 -7.02 3.04
CA ALA A 238 8.49 -7.52 2.35
C ALA A 238 8.70 -8.98 1.92
N ALA A 239 9.88 -9.31 1.40
CA ALA A 239 10.25 -10.68 1.06
C ALA A 239 10.19 -11.61 2.29
N SER A 240 10.80 -11.23 3.42
CA SER A 240 10.78 -12.07 4.63
C SER A 240 9.39 -12.22 5.25
N ILE A 241 8.55 -11.17 5.20
CA ILE A 241 7.15 -11.24 5.61
C ILE A 241 6.39 -12.23 4.72
N ALA A 242 6.54 -12.14 3.39
CA ALA A 242 5.88 -13.05 2.45
C ALA A 242 6.33 -14.51 2.67
N THR A 243 7.63 -14.76 2.81
CA THR A 243 8.17 -16.08 3.14
C THR A 243 7.59 -16.61 4.46
N GLY A 244 7.43 -15.76 5.47
CA GLY A 244 6.80 -16.14 6.73
C GLY A 244 5.34 -16.57 6.57
N CYS A 245 4.57 -15.89 5.72
CA CYS A 245 3.21 -16.29 5.36
C CYS A 245 3.19 -17.61 4.58
N ASN A 246 4.07 -17.78 3.60
CA ASN A 246 4.14 -19.02 2.81
C ASN A 246 4.46 -20.24 3.69
N ARG A 247 5.37 -20.07 4.66
CA ARG A 247 5.70 -21.12 5.63
C ARG A 247 4.51 -21.52 6.52
N LEU A 248 3.52 -20.63 6.69
CA LEU A 248 2.25 -20.91 7.38
C LEU A 248 1.14 -21.42 6.44
N GLY A 249 1.44 -21.72 5.17
CA GLY A 249 0.42 -22.17 4.22
C GLY A 249 -0.44 -21.04 3.65
N ILE A 250 -0.03 -19.78 3.78
CA ILE A 250 -0.76 -18.62 3.28
C ILE A 250 -0.13 -18.15 1.97
N PRO A 251 -0.87 -18.16 0.84
CA PRO A 251 -0.37 -17.63 -0.43
C PRO A 251 -0.23 -16.11 -0.37
N VAL A 252 0.70 -15.57 -1.16
CA VAL A 252 0.95 -14.13 -1.26
C VAL A 252 1.05 -13.72 -2.73
N VAL A 253 0.27 -12.71 -3.11
CA VAL A 253 0.38 -12.04 -4.41
C VAL A 253 1.27 -10.81 -4.26
N LEU A 254 2.25 -10.67 -5.14
CA LEU A 254 3.12 -9.49 -5.23
C LEU A 254 2.72 -8.65 -6.45
N GLY A 255 2.90 -7.34 -6.37
CA GLY A 255 2.80 -6.50 -7.57
C GLY A 255 3.97 -6.74 -8.53
N PRO A 256 3.94 -6.15 -9.73
CA PRO A 256 4.87 -6.48 -10.81
C PRO A 256 6.33 -6.18 -10.47
N HIS A 257 6.61 -5.16 -9.65
CA HIS A 257 7.97 -4.87 -9.18
C HIS A 257 8.49 -5.83 -8.10
N GLY A 258 7.68 -6.77 -7.63
CA GLY A 258 8.10 -7.83 -6.72
C GLY A 258 8.65 -9.08 -7.42
N ALA A 259 8.68 -9.10 -8.76
CA ALA A 259 9.25 -10.16 -9.59
C ALA A 259 10.79 -10.13 -9.63
#